data_AF-Q17WN3-F1
#
_entry.id   AF-Q17WN3-F1
#
_cell.length_a   1.000
_cell.length_b   1.000
_cell.length_c   1.000
_cell.angle_alpha   90.00
_cell.angle_beta   90.00
_cell.angle_gamma   90.00
#
_symmetry.space_group_name_H-M   'P 1'
#
loop_
_entity.id
_entity.type
_entity.pdbx_description
1 polymer ?
#
loop_
_entity_poly.entity_id
_entity_poly.type
_entity_poly.pdbx_seq_one_letter_code
_entity_poly.pdbx_strand_id
1 'polypeptide(L)'
;MGIKEKEIELETLKREIAQAEASLEQNFIKHMVDKTDEKVEDLFFSNKSEFYRFVFTEQNNYLREKLTDKVGRAMDLSDEIQRDKNRKRIFRKWHEIQKEVCV
;
A
#
# COMPACT_ATOMS: atom_id res chain seq x y z
N MET A 1 -25.09 -2.94 8.02
CA MET A 1 -24.55 -1.93 7.08
C MET A 1 -25.47 -1.80 5.89
N GLY A 2 -26.17 -0.67 5.82
CA GLY A 2 -27.01 -0.29 4.68
C GLY A 2 -26.17 0.25 3.52
N ILE A 3 -26.74 0.26 2.31
CA ILE A 3 -26.04 0.69 1.08
C ILE A 3 -25.52 2.14 1.19
N LYS A 4 -26.27 3.04 1.83
CA LYS A 4 -25.84 4.44 2.06
C LYS A 4 -24.60 4.57 2.95
N GLU A 5 -24.44 3.69 3.95
CA GLU A 5 -23.25 3.70 4.81
C GLU A 5 -22.01 3.27 4.04
N LYS A 6 -22.16 2.29 3.14
CA LYS A 6 -21.08 1.83 2.24
C LYS A 6 -20.67 2.90 1.22
N GLU A 7 -21.62 3.71 0.73
CA GLU A 7 -21.33 4.82 -0.19
C GLU A 7 -20.54 5.95 0.48
N ILE A 8 -20.87 6.28 1.74
CA ILE A 8 -20.14 7.28 2.54
C ILE A 8 -18.73 6.78 2.87
N GLU A 9 -18.59 5.50 3.22
CA GLU A 9 -17.29 4.87 3.47
C GLU A 9 -16.43 4.88 2.20
N LEU A 10 -17.02 4.58 1.03
CA LEU A 10 -16.32 4.65 -0.25
C LEU A 10 -15.83 6.06 -0.60
N GLU A 11 -16.66 7.09 -0.42
CA GLU A 11 -16.25 8.48 -0.67
C GLU A 11 -15.20 8.98 0.32
N THR A 12 -15.29 8.54 1.58
CA THR A 12 -14.25 8.81 2.58
C THR A 12 -12.92 8.18 2.16
N LEU A 13 -12.95 6.90 1.76
CA LEU A 13 -11.76 6.19 1.29
C LEU A 13 -11.15 6.85 0.04
N LYS A 14 -11.96 7.33 -0.92
CA LYS A 14 -11.44 8.06 -2.08
C LYS A 14 -10.73 9.36 -1.69
N ARG A 15 -11.29 10.11 -0.72
CA ARG A 15 -10.65 11.34 -0.22
C ARG A 15 -9.36 11.03 0.52
N GLU A 16 -9.33 9.99 1.34
CA GLU A 16 -8.13 9.54 2.05
C GLU A 16 -7.04 9.08 1.07
N ILE A 17 -7.41 8.35 0.01
CA ILE A 17 -6.48 7.96 -1.06
C ILE A 17 -5.92 9.20 -1.75
N ALA A 18 -6.76 10.14 -2.17
CA ALA A 18 -6.31 11.37 -2.82
C ALA A 18 -5.37 12.21 -1.93
N GLN A 19 -5.65 12.27 -0.62
CA GLN A 19 -4.76 12.93 0.34
C GLN A 19 -3.43 12.18 0.51
N ALA A 20 -3.47 10.85 0.55
CA ALA A 20 -2.26 10.03 0.63
C ALA A 20 -1.41 10.14 -0.64
N GLU A 21 -2.03 10.21 -1.82
CA GLU A 21 -1.36 10.43 -3.11
C GLU A 21 -0.71 11.82 -3.17
N ALA A 22 -1.44 12.88 -2.82
CA ALA A 22 -0.88 14.23 -2.78
C ALA A 22 0.29 14.35 -1.79
N SER A 23 0.19 13.68 -0.63
CA SER A 23 1.28 13.61 0.34
C SER A 23 2.49 12.84 -0.21
N LEU A 24 2.26 11.73 -0.92
CA LEU A 24 3.34 10.97 -1.56
C LEU A 24 4.05 11.79 -2.63
N GLU A 25 3.30 12.52 -3.46
CA GLU A 25 3.83 13.40 -4.51
C GLU A 25 4.69 14.53 -3.91
N GLN A 26 4.19 15.25 -2.91
CA GLN A 26 4.96 16.32 -2.25
C GLN A 26 6.24 15.80 -1.61
N ASN A 27 6.18 14.64 -0.94
CA ASN A 27 7.35 14.04 -0.33
C ASN A 27 8.37 13.54 -1.36
N PHE A 28 7.89 13.04 -2.51
CA PHE A 28 8.77 12.67 -3.62
C PHE A 28 9.45 13.89 -4.24
N ILE A 29 8.71 15.00 -4.45
CA ILE A 29 9.29 16.26 -4.91
C ILE A 29 10.40 16.72 -3.96
N LYS A 30 10.16 16.69 -2.64
CA LYS A 30 11.17 17.03 -1.65
C LYS A 30 12.41 16.13 -1.76
N HIS A 31 12.21 14.81 -1.88
CA HIS A 31 13.30 13.86 -2.06
C HIS A 31 14.12 14.13 -3.33
N MET A 32 13.46 14.47 -4.44
CA MET A 32 14.12 14.82 -5.69
C MET A 32 14.88 16.15 -5.60
N VAL A 33 14.33 17.15 -4.90
CA VAL A 33 15.05 18.42 -4.63
C VAL A 33 16.34 18.15 -3.86
N ASP A 34 16.30 17.28 -2.85
CA ASP A 34 17.49 16.92 -2.06
C ASP A 34 18.52 16.08 -2.86
N LYS A 35 18.06 15.32 -3.87
CA LYS A 35 18.87 14.42 -4.70
C LYS A 35 19.40 15.04 -5.99
N THR A 36 18.83 16.17 -6.40
CA THR A 36 19.23 16.88 -7.61
C THR A 36 20.39 17.80 -7.26
N ASP A 37 21.61 17.33 -7.53
CA ASP A 37 22.83 18.12 -7.39
C ASP A 37 23.23 18.77 -8.72
N GLU A 38 24.28 19.57 -8.70
CA GLU A 38 24.78 20.32 -9.87
C GLU A 38 25.11 19.40 -11.07
N LYS A 39 25.45 18.12 -10.83
CA LYS A 39 25.69 17.14 -11.91
C LYS A 39 24.40 16.62 -12.51
N VAL A 40 23.37 16.39 -11.69
CA VAL A 40 22.04 16.01 -12.15
C VAL A 40 21.38 17.18 -12.89
N GLU A 41 21.57 18.41 -12.41
CA GLU A 41 21.14 19.61 -13.13
C GLU A 41 21.84 19.74 -14.48
N ASP A 42 23.15 19.49 -14.55
CA ASP A 42 23.86 19.47 -15.84
C ASP A 42 23.26 18.44 -16.79
N LEU A 43 22.93 17.22 -16.32
CA LEU A 43 22.27 16.20 -17.15
C LEU A 43 20.96 16.71 -17.76
N PHE A 44 20.21 17.59 -17.10
CA PHE A 44 19.00 18.18 -17.70
C PHE A 44 19.31 18.99 -18.97
N PHE A 45 20.45 19.66 -19.03
CA PHE A 45 20.87 20.48 -20.17
C PHE A 45 21.72 19.70 -21.18
N SER A 46 22.63 18.85 -20.69
CA SER A 46 23.62 18.13 -21.49
C SER A 46 23.11 16.80 -22.03
N ASN A 47 22.25 16.09 -21.27
CA ASN A 47 21.72 14.78 -21.67
C ASN A 47 20.36 14.46 -21.02
N LYS A 48 19.29 15.05 -21.60
CA LYS A 48 17.91 14.90 -21.12
C LYS A 48 17.46 13.45 -20.93
N SER A 49 17.94 12.52 -21.77
CA SER A 49 17.57 11.10 -21.67
C SER A 49 18.09 10.46 -20.39
N GLU A 50 19.34 10.74 -20.02
CA GLU A 50 19.94 10.26 -18.77
C GLU A 50 19.28 10.92 -17.55
N PHE A 51 18.95 12.22 -17.64
CA PHE A 51 18.20 12.92 -16.58
C PHE A 51 16.86 12.23 -16.28
N TYR A 52 16.02 11.99 -17.29
CA TYR A 52 14.74 11.32 -17.06
C TYR A 52 14.90 9.88 -16.58
N ARG A 53 15.94 9.16 -17.03
CA ARG A 53 16.26 7.82 -16.52
C ARG A 53 16.63 7.86 -15.03
N PHE A 54 17.39 8.86 -14.59
CA PHE A 54 17.68 9.09 -13.18
C PHE A 54 16.41 9.36 -12.38
N VAL A 55 15.56 10.30 -12.84
CA VAL A 55 14.27 10.62 -12.17
C VAL A 55 13.39 9.37 -12.02
N PHE A 56 13.26 8.55 -13.07
CA PHE A 56 12.49 7.31 -13.00
C PHE A 56 13.09 6.28 -12.03
N THR A 57 14.42 6.21 -11.96
CA THR A 57 15.11 5.30 -11.04
C THR A 57 14.87 5.71 -9.59
N GLU A 58 15.02 6.99 -9.27
CA GLU A 58 14.78 7.51 -7.93
C GLU A 58 13.29 7.43 -7.55
N GLN A 59 12.36 7.64 -8.49
CA GLN A 59 10.93 7.38 -8.26
C GLN A 59 10.68 5.93 -7.84
N ASN A 60 11.26 4.96 -8.57
CA ASN A 60 11.10 3.55 -8.25
C ASN A 60 11.73 3.19 -6.89
N ASN A 61 12.88 3.77 -6.57
CA ASN A 61 13.55 3.56 -5.28
C ASN A 61 12.70 4.12 -4.12
N TYR A 62 12.22 5.36 -4.26
CA TYR A 62 11.36 6.02 -3.28
C TYR A 62 10.05 5.25 -3.05
N LEU A 63 9.40 4.79 -4.12
CA LEU A 63 8.19 3.96 -4.02
C LEU A 63 8.47 2.61 -3.36
N ARG A 64 9.58 1.94 -3.69
CA ARG A 64 9.96 0.66 -3.06
C ARG A 64 10.20 0.83 -1.57
N GLU A 65 10.94 1.84 -1.15
CA GLU A 65 11.19 2.13 0.27
C GLU A 65 9.88 2.39 1.04
N LYS A 66 8.95 3.16 0.46
CA LYS A 66 7.66 3.45 1.10
C LYS A 66 6.64 2.31 1.04
N LEU A 67 6.73 1.44 0.02
CA LEU A 67 5.83 0.29 -0.15
C LEU A 67 6.27 -0.94 0.64
N THR A 68 7.57 -1.10 0.94
CA THR A 68 8.08 -2.29 1.64
C THR A 68 7.39 -2.48 3.00
N ASP A 69 7.18 -1.39 3.75
CA ASP A 69 6.45 -1.42 5.03
C ASP A 69 4.94 -1.69 4.87
N LYS A 70 4.31 -1.15 3.82
CA LYS A 70 2.87 -1.32 3.58
C LYS A 70 2.54 -2.70 3.01
N VAL A 71 3.40 -3.26 2.17
CA VAL A 71 3.29 -4.63 1.65
C VAL A 71 3.53 -5.63 2.76
N GLY A 72 4.52 -5.40 3.64
CA GLY A 72 4.73 -6.21 4.85
C GLY A 72 3.48 -6.22 5.73
N ARG A 73 2.92 -5.04 6.05
CA ARG A 73 1.67 -4.95 6.82
C ARG A 73 0.47 -5.58 6.11
N ALA A 74 0.38 -5.49 4.79
CA ALA A 74 -0.70 -6.12 4.02
C ALA A 74 -0.59 -7.66 4.03
N MET A 75 0.64 -8.20 3.98
CA MET A 75 0.90 -9.64 4.13
C MET A 75 0.57 -10.13 5.55
N ASP A 76 0.99 -9.38 6.58
CA ASP A 76 0.67 -9.69 7.98
C ASP A 76 -0.85 -9.71 8.23
N LEU A 77 -1.57 -8.70 7.71
CA LEU A 77 -3.03 -8.61 7.81
C LEU A 77 -3.72 -9.76 7.06
N SER A 78 -3.21 -10.13 5.89
CA SER A 78 -3.71 -11.26 5.10
C SER A 78 -3.56 -12.59 5.87
N ASP A 79 -2.40 -12.80 6.49
CA ASP A 79 -2.13 -13.98 7.31
C ASP A 79 -2.98 -14.02 8.58
N GLU A 80 -3.24 -12.87 9.21
CA GLU A 80 -4.12 -12.75 10.38
C GLU A 80 -5.58 -13.08 10.02
N ILE A 81 -6.10 -12.54 8.92
CA ILE A 81 -7.44 -12.86 8.38
C ILE A 81 -7.55 -14.35 8.04
N GLN A 82 -6.51 -14.94 7.46
CA GLN A 82 -6.50 -16.35 7.08
C GLN A 82 -6.47 -17.28 8.31
N ARG A 83 -5.69 -16.92 9.34
CA ARG A 83 -5.68 -17.63 10.64
C ARG A 83 -7.04 -17.57 11.32
N ASP A 84 -7.72 -16.42 11.30
CA ASP A 84 -9.04 -16.27 11.91
C ASP A 84 -10.15 -17.00 11.15
N LYS A 85 -10.09 -17.02 9.82
CA LYS A 85 -10.99 -17.85 9.00
C LYS A 85 -10.79 -19.34 9.31
N ASN A 86 -9.55 -19.80 9.42
CA ASN A 86 -9.26 -21.19 9.77
C ASN A 86 -9.72 -21.54 11.18
N ARG A 87 -9.51 -20.67 12.18
CA ARG A 87 -10.03 -20.86 13.54
C ARG A 87 -11.56 -21.00 13.56
N LYS A 88 -12.28 -20.09 12.88
CA LYS A 88 -13.74 -20.14 12.78
C LYS A 88 -14.23 -21.42 12.08
N ARG A 89 -13.53 -21.87 11.04
CA ARG A 89 -13.86 -23.11 10.32
C ARG A 89 -13.64 -24.34 11.18
N ILE A 90 -12.50 -24.41 11.89
CA ILE A 90 -12.18 -25.50 12.82
C ILE A 90 -13.23 -25.55 13.93
N PHE A 91 -13.55 -24.41 14.54
CA PHE A 91 -14.56 -24.32 15.60
C PHE A 91 -15.95 -24.80 15.14
N ARG A 92 -16.40 -24.38 13.94
CA ARG A 92 -17.65 -24.89 13.36
C ARG A 92 -17.63 -26.40 13.20
N LYS A 93 -16.54 -26.95 12.65
CA LYS A 93 -16.41 -28.39 12.40
C LYS A 93 -16.40 -29.21 13.69
N TRP A 94 -15.75 -28.72 14.74
CA TRP A 94 -15.80 -29.32 16.08
C TRP A 94 -17.21 -29.31 16.67
N HIS A 95 -17.92 -28.19 16.53
CA HIS A 95 -19.30 -28.07 17.00
C HIS A 95 -20.29 -28.97 16.22
N GLU A 96 -20.01 -29.24 14.94
CA GLU A 96 -20.78 -30.16 14.11
C GLU A 96 -20.55 -31.62 14.52
N ILE A 97 -19.29 -32.01 14.72
CA ILE A 97 -18.93 -33.34 15.25
C ILE A 97 -19.52 -33.56 16.64
N GLN A 98 -19.48 -32.54 17.51
CA GLN A 98 -20.07 -32.64 18.86
C GLN A 98 -21.58 -32.83 18.82
N LYS A 99 -22.28 -32.31 17.79
CA LYS A 99 -23.71 -32.57 17.57
C LYS A 99 -23.98 -33.98 17.06
N GLU A 100 -23.10 -34.54 16.21
CA GLU A 100 -23.23 -35.91 15.70
C GLU A 100 -22.90 -36.98 16.76
N VAL A 101 -22.00 -36.68 17.71
CA VAL A 101 -21.57 -37.61 18.77
C VAL A 101 -22.52 -37.60 19.99
N CYS A 102 -23.32 -36.55 20.18
CA CYS A 102 -24.28 -36.43 21.30
C CYS A 102 -25.72 -36.86 20.95
N VAL A 103 -25.92 -37.61 19.86
CA VAL A 103 -27.16 -38.32 19.50
C VAL A 103 -26.96 -39.81 19.71
#